data_AF-A0A2A9GP08-F1
#
_entry.id   AF-A0A2A9GP08-F1
#
_cell.length_a   1.000
_cell.length_b   1.000
_cell.length_c   1.000
_cell.angle_alpha   90.00
_cell.angle_beta   90.00
_cell.angle_gamma   90.00
#
_symmetry.space_group_name_H-M   'P 1'
#
loop_
_entity.id
_entity.type
_entity.pdbx_description
1 polymer ?
#
loop_
_entity_poly.entity_id
_entity_poly.type
_entity_poly.pdbx_seq_one_letter_code
_entity_poly.pdbx_strand_id
1 'polypeptide(L)'
;MRFLFVSVFLVAAPGLSVAQPLSQSMAQCSGLFHGVGTMMSDPARAGKLDRAGMIWRGAAIKQAEAEGRADAASWVAEHQRESFDDWRGRGKMAAFSQDFRDWASYCRKLGKAKGIETDLHQ
;
A
#
# COMPACT_ATOMS: atom_id res chain seq x y z
N MET A 1 42.92 17.73 11.29
CA MET A 1 41.71 18.59 11.21
C MET A 1 41.66 19.11 9.77
N ARG A 2 40.66 18.93 8.92
CA ARG A 2 39.20 18.72 9.02
C ARG A 2 38.78 17.72 7.94
N PHE A 3 38.03 16.68 8.29
CA PHE A 3 37.29 15.89 7.32
C PHE A 3 36.01 16.65 6.97
N LEU A 4 35.91 17.11 5.72
CA LEU A 4 34.67 17.62 5.15
C LEU A 4 33.81 16.42 4.75
N PHE A 5 32.90 16.00 5.65
CA PHE A 5 31.83 15.07 5.30
C PHE A 5 30.73 15.83 4.55
N VAL A 6 30.80 15.79 3.22
CA VAL A 6 29.67 16.14 2.35
C VAL A 6 28.63 15.04 2.52
N SER A 7 27.60 15.31 3.31
CA SER A 7 26.43 14.43 3.42
C SER A 7 25.60 14.57 2.16
N VAL A 8 25.74 13.61 1.26
CA VAL A 8 24.82 13.39 0.15
C VAL A 8 23.50 12.94 0.77
N PHE A 9 22.51 13.84 0.82
CA PHE A 9 21.12 13.45 0.99
C PHE A 9 20.71 12.65 -0.25
N LEU A 10 20.75 11.32 -0.15
CA LEU A 10 20.05 10.44 -1.07
C LEU A 10 18.55 10.68 -0.85
N VAL A 11 17.98 11.59 -1.63
CA VAL A 11 16.56 11.56 -1.92
C VAL A 11 16.32 10.26 -2.68
N ALA A 12 15.78 9.26 -2.00
CA ALA A 12 15.28 8.05 -2.62
C ALA A 12 14.08 8.44 -3.51
N ALA A 13 14.38 8.89 -4.73
CA ALA A 13 13.42 8.82 -5.82
C ALA A 13 13.01 7.35 -5.97
N PRO A 14 11.74 7.04 -6.33
CA PRO A 14 11.28 5.67 -6.54
C PRO A 14 12.07 5.05 -7.71
N GLY A 15 13.20 4.44 -7.37
CA GLY A 15 14.11 3.80 -8.28
C GLY A 15 13.50 2.51 -8.79
N LEU A 16 13.44 2.41 -10.12
CA LEU A 16 13.66 1.20 -10.91
C LEU A 16 12.96 -0.08 -10.41
N SER A 17 11.86 -0.41 -11.09
CA SER A 17 11.20 -1.72 -11.13
C SER A 17 12.19 -2.89 -11.32
N VAL A 18 12.79 -3.39 -10.24
CA VAL A 18 12.79 -4.83 -10.03
C VAL A 18 11.32 -5.15 -9.74
N ALA A 19 10.66 -5.90 -10.62
CA ALA A 19 9.24 -6.19 -10.46
C ALA A 19 9.00 -6.76 -9.05
N GLN A 20 8.45 -5.93 -8.16
CA GLN A 20 8.12 -6.34 -6.81
C GLN A 20 7.24 -7.59 -6.92
N PRO A 21 7.37 -8.59 -6.02
CA PRO A 21 6.41 -9.66 -5.92
C PRO A 21 5.01 -9.06 -5.94
N LEU A 22 4.12 -9.62 -6.75
CA LEU A 22 2.81 -9.02 -6.95
C LEU A 22 2.02 -9.03 -5.64
N SER A 23 2.23 -10.04 -4.79
CA SER A 23 1.70 -10.09 -3.43
C SER A 23 2.09 -8.89 -2.57
N GLN A 24 3.31 -8.36 -2.74
CA GLN A 24 3.78 -7.18 -2.02
C GLN A 24 3.03 -5.92 -2.48
N SER A 25 2.80 -5.75 -3.78
CA SER A 25 2.00 -4.61 -4.27
C SER A 25 0.53 -4.69 -3.81
N MET A 26 -0.04 -5.90 -3.75
CA MET A 26 -1.38 -6.12 -3.19
C MET A 26 -1.44 -5.82 -1.69
N ALA A 27 -0.42 -6.21 -0.93
CA ALA A 27 -0.31 -5.90 0.50
C ALA A 27 -0.21 -4.38 0.73
N GLN A 28 0.52 -3.65 -0.11
CA GLN A 28 0.60 -2.19 -0.04
C GLN A 28 -0.74 -1.52 -0.35
N CYS A 29 -1.52 -2.04 -1.31
CA CYS A 29 -2.91 -1.57 -1.51
C CYS A 29 -3.77 -1.77 -0.26
N SER A 30 -3.62 -2.89 0.44
CA SER A 30 -4.29 -3.12 1.72
C SER A 30 -3.89 -2.08 2.78
N GLY A 31 -2.58 -1.85 2.95
CA GLY A 31 -2.04 -0.90 3.90
C GLY A 31 -2.50 0.53 3.64
N LEU A 32 -2.51 0.95 2.37
CA LEU A 32 -3.01 2.26 1.94
C LEU A 32 -4.47 2.49 2.36
N PHE A 33 -5.37 1.57 2.04
CA PHE A 33 -6.80 1.77 2.33
C PHE A 33 -7.09 1.74 3.84
N HIS A 34 -6.45 0.83 4.60
CA HIS A 34 -6.54 0.87 6.06
C HIS A 34 -5.96 2.17 6.63
N GLY A 35 -4.75 2.56 6.21
CA GLY A 35 -4.06 3.74 6.73
C GLY A 35 -4.90 5.00 6.56
N VAL A 36 -5.38 5.24 5.34
CA VAL A 36 -6.27 6.37 5.04
C VAL A 36 -7.62 6.24 5.74
N GLY A 37 -8.18 5.04 5.82
CA GLY A 37 -9.44 4.76 6.51
C GLY A 37 -9.43 5.19 7.97
N THR A 38 -8.32 4.97 8.69
CA THR A 38 -8.18 5.38 10.10
C THR A 38 -8.18 6.89 10.34
N MET A 39 -8.06 7.68 9.27
CA MET A 39 -8.02 9.14 9.32
C MET A 39 -9.31 9.79 8.80
N MET A 40 -10.30 9.00 8.38
CA MET A 40 -11.58 9.50 7.90
C MET A 40 -12.52 9.86 9.05
N SER A 41 -13.11 11.05 8.98
CA SER A 41 -14.15 11.50 9.91
C SER A 41 -15.51 10.86 9.65
N ASP A 42 -15.81 10.50 8.39
CA ASP A 42 -17.05 9.85 8.01
C ASP A 42 -16.95 8.32 8.26
N PRO A 43 -17.73 7.76 9.21
CA PRO A 43 -17.64 6.35 9.56
C PRO A 43 -18.08 5.41 8.43
N ALA A 44 -19.01 5.84 7.56
CA ALA A 44 -19.43 5.03 6.43
C ALA A 44 -18.31 4.93 5.38
N ARG A 45 -17.58 6.02 5.17
CA ARG A 45 -16.41 6.05 4.28
C ARG A 45 -15.23 5.28 4.86
N ALA A 46 -14.96 5.44 6.16
CA ALA A 46 -13.96 4.65 6.87
C ALA A 46 -14.23 3.15 6.72
N GLY A 47 -15.48 2.72 6.93
CA GLY A 47 -15.88 1.32 6.78
C GLY A 47 -15.73 0.77 5.35
N LYS A 48 -15.93 1.59 4.31
CA LYS A 48 -15.67 1.17 2.91
C LYS A 48 -14.18 0.95 2.66
N LEU A 49 -13.32 1.84 3.17
CA LEU A 49 -11.87 1.74 3.03
C LEU A 49 -11.32 0.54 3.82
N ASP A 50 -11.85 0.29 5.02
CA ASP A 50 -11.51 -0.88 5.83
C ASP A 50 -11.82 -2.19 5.09
N ARG A 51 -13.05 -2.34 4.56
CA ARG A 51 -13.40 -3.52 3.76
C ARG A 51 -12.54 -3.69 2.52
N ALA A 52 -12.23 -2.60 1.82
CA ALA A 52 -11.31 -2.66 0.68
C ALA A 52 -9.92 -3.16 1.10
N GLY A 53 -9.39 -2.67 2.23
CA GLY A 53 -8.13 -3.11 2.78
C GLY A 53 -8.12 -4.61 3.12
N MET A 54 -9.21 -5.13 3.70
CA MET A 54 -9.35 -6.57 3.97
C MET A 54 -9.39 -7.42 2.69
N ILE A 55 -10.10 -6.97 1.64
CA ILE A 55 -10.15 -7.65 0.34
C ILE A 55 -8.75 -7.74 -0.26
N TRP A 56 -8.00 -6.63 -0.25
CA TRP A 56 -6.61 -6.60 -0.72
C TRP A 56 -5.69 -7.51 0.07
N ARG A 57 -5.83 -7.56 1.40
CA ARG A 57 -5.04 -8.47 2.25
C ARG A 57 -5.29 -9.93 1.86
N GLY A 58 -6.55 -10.31 1.69
CA GLY A 58 -6.91 -11.68 1.29
C GLY A 58 -6.35 -12.05 -0.09
N ALA A 59 -6.44 -11.14 -1.06
CA ALA A 59 -5.85 -11.33 -2.38
C ALA A 59 -4.32 -11.42 -2.33
N ALA A 60 -3.67 -10.58 -1.52
CA ALA A 60 -2.23 -10.58 -1.34
C ALA A 60 -1.72 -11.91 -0.77
N ILE A 61 -2.43 -12.51 0.19
CA ILE A 61 -2.06 -13.81 0.78
C ILE A 61 -2.10 -14.90 -0.28
N LYS A 62 -3.22 -15.01 -1.01
CA LYS A 62 -3.36 -15.98 -2.11
C LYS A 62 -2.28 -15.81 -3.17
N GLN A 63 -1.94 -14.56 -3.51
CA GLN A 63 -0.88 -14.25 -4.46
C GLN A 63 0.51 -14.61 -3.92
N ALA A 64 0.77 -14.40 -2.61
CA ALA A 64 2.03 -14.79 -1.97
C ALA A 64 2.22 -16.30 -1.94
N GLU A 65 1.15 -17.07 -1.67
CA GLU A 65 1.14 -18.52 -1.77
C GLU A 65 1.47 -18.98 -3.20
N ALA A 66 0.83 -18.37 -4.20
CA ALA A 66 1.09 -18.66 -5.62
C ALA A 66 2.52 -18.27 -6.06
N GLU A 67 3.15 -17.31 -5.38
CA GLU A 67 4.56 -16.93 -5.56
C GLU A 67 5.54 -17.84 -4.80
N GLY A 68 5.05 -18.86 -4.08
CA GLY A 68 5.88 -19.82 -3.37
C GLY A 68 6.40 -19.33 -2.01
N ARG A 69 5.76 -18.32 -1.39
CA ARG A 69 6.12 -17.85 -0.05
C ARG A 69 5.72 -18.90 1.00
N ALA A 70 6.70 -19.38 1.76
CA ALA A 70 6.48 -20.36 2.83
C ALA A 70 5.58 -19.83 3.97
N ASP A 71 5.72 -18.55 4.32
CA ASP A 71 4.84 -17.86 5.27
C ASP A 71 4.19 -16.64 4.58
N ALA A 72 3.21 -16.94 3.73
CA ALA A 72 2.49 -15.93 2.96
C ALA A 72 1.76 -14.90 3.84
N ALA A 73 1.21 -15.34 4.98
CA ALA A 73 0.47 -14.47 5.89
C ALA A 73 1.39 -13.45 6.56
N SER A 74 2.55 -13.87 7.09
CA SER A 74 3.52 -12.96 7.69
C SER A 74 4.13 -12.02 6.66
N TRP A 75 4.49 -12.54 5.46
CA TRP A 75 4.99 -11.73 4.35
C TRP A 75 4.02 -10.59 3.99
N VAL A 76 2.74 -10.89 3.86
CA VAL A 76 1.71 -9.87 3.57
C VAL A 76 1.53 -8.91 4.74
N ALA A 77 1.53 -9.42 5.97
CA ALA A 77 1.32 -8.60 7.16
C ALA A 77 2.43 -7.55 7.35
N GLU A 78 3.68 -7.90 7.03
CA GLU A 78 4.83 -6.99 7.05
C GLU A 78 4.62 -5.83 6.08
N HIS A 79 4.46 -6.12 4.79
CA HIS A 79 4.31 -5.10 3.74
C HIS A 79 3.03 -4.27 3.88
N GLN A 80 1.95 -4.89 4.36
CA GLN A 80 0.73 -4.17 4.69
C GLN A 80 0.98 -3.17 5.84
N ARG A 81 1.69 -3.58 6.89
CA ARG A 81 1.99 -2.72 8.04
C ARG A 81 2.89 -1.55 7.64
N GLU A 82 3.95 -1.81 6.89
CA GLU A 82 4.84 -0.75 6.38
C GLU A 82 4.06 0.31 5.59
N SER A 83 3.20 -0.13 4.67
CA SER A 83 2.38 0.78 3.88
C SER A 83 1.33 1.50 4.74
N PHE A 84 0.71 0.80 5.69
CA PHE A 84 -0.21 1.42 6.64
C PHE A 84 0.45 2.53 7.44
N ASP A 85 1.63 2.27 8.02
CA ASP A 85 2.35 3.21 8.85
C ASP A 85 2.85 4.41 8.03
N ASP A 86 3.29 4.20 6.78
CA ASP A 86 3.63 5.28 5.84
C ASP A 86 2.41 6.17 5.55
N TRP A 87 1.30 5.60 5.09
CA TRP A 87 0.10 6.37 4.74
C TRP A 87 -0.51 7.09 5.94
N ARG A 88 -0.50 6.46 7.12
CA ARG A 88 -0.94 7.08 8.37
C ARG A 88 0.02 8.18 8.82
N GLY A 89 1.33 7.96 8.69
CA GLY A 89 2.38 8.92 9.06
C GLY A 89 2.35 10.20 8.23
N ARG A 90 1.93 10.11 6.96
CA ARG A 90 1.68 11.27 6.08
C ARG A 90 0.49 12.13 6.53
N GLY A 91 -0.36 11.61 7.43
CA GLY A 91 -1.49 12.31 8.02
C GLY A 91 -2.69 12.48 7.09
N LYS A 92 -3.75 13.11 7.60
CA LYS A 92 -5.05 13.24 6.90
C LYS A 92 -4.97 13.92 5.53
N MET A 93 -3.95 14.75 5.30
CA MET A 93 -3.76 15.45 4.03
C MET A 93 -3.22 14.54 2.92
N ALA A 94 -2.69 13.36 3.27
CA ALA A 94 -2.17 12.40 2.32
C ALA A 94 -3.23 11.98 1.28
N ALA A 95 -4.50 11.86 1.68
CA ALA A 95 -5.62 11.53 0.78
C ALA A 95 -5.86 12.56 -0.33
N PHE A 96 -5.30 13.78 -0.23
CA PHE A 96 -5.40 14.83 -1.25
C PHE A 96 -4.12 14.96 -2.10
N SER A 97 -3.08 14.19 -1.79
CA SER A 97 -1.80 14.22 -2.50
C SER A 97 -1.88 13.62 -3.91
N GLN A 98 -0.90 13.96 -4.77
CA GLN A 98 -0.73 13.30 -6.05
C GLN A 98 -0.35 11.82 -5.87
N ASP A 99 0.55 11.53 -4.93
CA ASP A 99 0.93 10.16 -4.57
C ASP A 99 -0.28 9.28 -4.27
N PHE A 100 -1.24 9.78 -3.50
CA PHE A 100 -2.45 9.02 -3.18
C PHE A 100 -3.28 8.74 -4.43
N ARG A 101 -3.44 9.73 -5.32
CA ARG A 101 -4.16 9.54 -6.60
C ARG A 101 -3.48 8.49 -7.46
N ASP A 102 -2.15 8.51 -7.52
CA ASP A 102 -1.36 7.58 -8.32
C ASP A 102 -1.47 6.17 -7.75
N TRP A 103 -1.33 6.01 -6.44
CA TRP A 103 -1.49 4.73 -5.77
C TRP A 103 -2.92 4.18 -5.83
N ALA A 104 -3.94 5.01 -5.60
CA ALA A 104 -5.33 4.59 -5.74
C ALA A 104 -5.64 4.15 -7.18
N SER A 105 -5.10 4.87 -8.17
CA SER A 105 -5.20 4.50 -9.59
C SER A 105 -4.47 3.20 -9.89
N TYR A 106 -3.29 2.99 -9.33
CA TYR A 106 -2.52 1.76 -9.43
C TYR A 106 -3.29 0.56 -8.86
N CYS A 107 -3.76 0.66 -7.60
CA CYS A 107 -4.52 -0.40 -6.96
C CYS A 107 -5.77 -0.75 -7.75
N ARG A 108 -6.51 0.25 -8.24
CA ARG A 108 -7.69 0.05 -9.10
C ARG A 108 -7.36 -0.69 -10.40
N LYS A 109 -6.29 -0.30 -11.11
CA LYS A 109 -5.84 -0.96 -12.34
C LYS A 109 -5.40 -2.40 -12.06
N LEU A 110 -4.67 -2.60 -10.97
CA LEU A 110 -4.22 -3.92 -10.56
C LEU A 110 -5.41 -4.81 -10.20
N GLY A 111 -6.39 -4.28 -9.47
CA GLY A 111 -7.57 -5.01 -9.06
C GLY A 111 -8.37 -5.48 -10.28
N LYS A 112 -8.56 -4.60 -11.27
CA LYS A 112 -9.16 -4.96 -12.56
C LYS A 112 -8.37 -6.07 -13.28
N ALA A 113 -7.03 -5.98 -13.31
CA ALA A 113 -6.19 -6.97 -13.97
C ALA A 113 -6.20 -8.34 -13.26
N LYS A 114 -6.56 -8.39 -11.97
CA LYS A 114 -6.54 -9.60 -11.13
C LYS A 114 -7.92 -10.08 -10.70
N GLY A 115 -9.00 -9.45 -11.16
CA GLY A 115 -10.36 -9.79 -10.76
C GLY A 115 -10.65 -9.51 -9.29
N ILE A 116 -9.98 -8.52 -8.69
CA ILE A 116 -10.20 -8.09 -7.31
C ILE A 116 -11.20 -6.93 -7.34
N GLU A 117 -12.40 -7.17 -6.81
CA GLU A 117 -13.45 -6.16 -6.69
C GLU A 117 -13.48 -5.62 -5.27
N THR A 118 -13.38 -4.30 -5.14
CA THR A 118 -13.52 -3.59 -3.85
C THR A 118 -14.77 -2.73 -3.88
N ASP A 119 -15.45 -2.57 -2.73
CA ASP A 119 -16.62 -1.68 -2.54
C ASP A 119 -16.35 -0.18 -2.79
N LEU A 120 -15.12 0.17 -3.18
CA LEU A 120 -14.74 1.48 -3.66
C LEU A 120 -15.24 1.63 -5.10
N HIS A 121 -16.55 1.85 -5.24
CA HIS A 121 -17.14 2.20 -6.53
C HIS A 121 -16.42 3.42 -7.14
N GLN A 122 -15.99 3.25 -8.39
CA GLN A 122 -15.39 4.28 -9.25
C GLN A 122 -16.41 5.34 -9.63
#